data_AF-D2B7F2-F1
#
_entry.id   AF-D2B7F2-F1
#
_cell.length_a   1.000
_cell.length_b   1.000
_cell.length_c   1.000
_cell.angle_alpha   90.00
_cell.angle_beta   90.00
_cell.angle_gamma   90.00
#
_symmetry.space_group_name_H-M   'P 1'
#
loop_
_entity.id
_entity.type
_entity.pdbx_description
1 polymer ?
#
loop_
_entity_poly.entity_id
_entity_poly.type
_entity_poly.pdbx_seq_one_letter_code
_entity_poly.pdbx_strand_id
1 'polypeptide(L)'
;MAVMLPAGLETAFGMLGVPWPTEDEDRLRECATAYRSCATTITADVIPGTQGAVRFAAADNAGDDVDALTAFWADYHREGDDSAHLSSLATTLHALADTHDGFATLVEILKKVLIVAAGIVAAILAWAVAASAFTFGMAAVQARTAVFGSRVFAQRAVAVFRRELGRFFSRTLARGVAARLRRILAAKPPSQLRMRFGGRPDPLRAAANRNVNVKAITPAPVWRTDRLILRRADDRHPDEVFGPGFHPRRPDNTDLESHLRFEESAFVSTTRLSNPMDIFPMRYLYDVDAPGGIDLSQTMGTALRTGHQQEVAFPGGVEGRFIKGARPYDAATETFGDYVNNPHYRP
;
A
#
# COMPACT_ATOMS: atom_id res chain seq x y z
N MET A 1 -22.91 -10.12 -17.90
CA MET A 1 -24.14 -9.63 -17.24
C MET A 1 -24.13 -10.17 -15.84
N ALA A 2 -24.06 -9.27 -14.85
CA ALA A 2 -24.06 -9.60 -13.44
C ALA A 2 -25.25 -10.51 -13.10
N VAL A 3 -24.99 -11.55 -12.31
CA VAL A 3 -26.05 -12.49 -11.94
C VAL A 3 -26.92 -11.83 -10.88
N MET A 4 -28.20 -11.71 -11.18
CA MET A 4 -29.22 -11.12 -10.30
C MET A 4 -30.21 -12.17 -9.84
N LEU A 5 -30.78 -11.97 -8.65
CA LEU A 5 -31.85 -12.80 -8.15
C LEU A 5 -33.12 -12.56 -8.99
N PRO A 6 -33.71 -13.59 -9.62
CA PRO A 6 -34.97 -13.43 -10.32
C PRO A 6 -36.10 -13.04 -9.36
N ALA A 7 -36.93 -12.05 -9.72
CA ALA A 7 -38.00 -11.54 -8.87
C ALA A 7 -38.96 -12.63 -8.34
N GLY A 8 -39.25 -13.65 -9.16
CA GLY A 8 -40.08 -14.79 -8.76
C GLY A 8 -39.48 -15.70 -7.68
N LEU A 9 -38.20 -15.53 -7.33
CA LEU A 9 -37.49 -16.33 -6.32
C LEU A 9 -37.20 -15.56 -5.02
N GLU A 10 -37.50 -14.26 -4.93
CA GLU A 10 -37.18 -13.43 -3.75
C GLU A 10 -37.78 -13.99 -2.45
N THR A 11 -39.06 -14.34 -2.48
CA THR A 11 -39.77 -14.90 -1.32
C THR A 11 -39.17 -16.24 -0.87
N ALA A 12 -38.82 -17.11 -1.83
CA ALA A 12 -38.22 -18.40 -1.54
C ALA A 12 -36.77 -18.27 -1.04
N PHE A 13 -36.01 -17.34 -1.62
CA PHE A 13 -34.65 -17.02 -1.22
C PHE A 13 -34.60 -16.48 0.22
N GLY A 14 -35.55 -15.62 0.62
CA GLY A 14 -35.68 -15.12 1.99
C GLY A 14 -35.78 -16.23 3.04
N MET A 15 -36.35 -17.38 2.68
CA MET A 15 -36.45 -18.55 3.58
C MET A 15 -35.13 -19.29 3.79
N LEU A 16 -34.16 -19.15 2.88
CA LEU A 16 -32.82 -19.73 3.03
C LEU A 16 -32.03 -19.06 4.17
N GLY A 17 -32.40 -17.85 4.58
CA GLY A 17 -31.79 -17.15 5.73
C GLY A 17 -30.29 -16.88 5.54
N VAL A 18 -29.85 -16.63 4.30
CA VAL A 18 -28.50 -16.21 3.94
C VAL A 18 -28.55 -14.87 3.20
N PRO A 19 -27.55 -14.00 3.36
CA PRO A 19 -27.49 -12.76 2.59
C PRO A 19 -27.20 -13.06 1.12
N TRP A 20 -27.84 -12.31 0.21
CA TRP A 20 -27.50 -12.34 -1.21
C TRP A 20 -26.12 -11.67 -1.44
N PRO A 21 -25.21 -12.28 -2.23
CA PRO A 21 -23.94 -11.65 -2.58
C PRO A 21 -24.18 -10.38 -3.42
N THR A 22 -23.72 -9.22 -2.93
CA THR A 22 -23.93 -7.92 -3.59
C THR A 22 -22.82 -7.57 -4.59
N GLU A 23 -21.75 -8.35 -4.62
CA GLU A 23 -20.60 -8.14 -5.48
C GLU A 23 -20.99 -8.30 -6.97
N ASP A 24 -20.48 -7.40 -7.82
CA ASP A 24 -20.74 -7.38 -9.25
C ASP A 24 -19.61 -8.08 -10.01
N GLU A 25 -19.90 -9.25 -10.59
CA GLU A 25 -18.92 -10.07 -11.29
C GLU A 25 -18.47 -9.47 -12.61
N ASP A 26 -19.31 -8.63 -13.25
CA ASP A 26 -18.93 -7.95 -14.48
C ASP A 26 -17.93 -6.83 -14.17
N ARG A 27 -18.17 -6.04 -13.11
CA ARG A 27 -17.21 -5.01 -12.67
C ARG A 27 -15.87 -5.61 -12.26
N LEU A 28 -15.88 -6.78 -11.64
CA LEU A 28 -14.63 -7.49 -11.31
C LEU A 28 -13.85 -7.87 -12.57
N ARG A 29 -14.53 -8.34 -13.63
CA ARG A 29 -13.91 -8.63 -14.93
C ARG A 29 -13.46 -7.38 -15.68
N GLU A 30 -14.19 -6.28 -15.51
CA GLU A 30 -13.79 -4.97 -16.05
C GLU A 30 -12.47 -4.50 -15.41
N CYS A 31 -12.36 -4.60 -14.08
CA CYS A 31 -11.11 -4.34 -13.37
C CYS A 31 -9.97 -5.25 -13.87
N ALA A 32 -10.23 -6.56 -14.05
CA ALA A 32 -9.24 -7.49 -14.60
C ALA A 32 -8.76 -7.06 -15.99
N THR A 33 -9.69 -6.63 -16.85
CA THR A 33 -9.40 -6.13 -18.20
C THR A 33 -8.55 -4.87 -18.15
N ALA A 34 -8.85 -3.92 -17.26
CA ALA A 34 -8.05 -2.71 -17.08
C ALA A 34 -6.60 -3.02 -16.67
N TYR A 35 -6.40 -3.96 -15.73
CA TYR A 35 -5.06 -4.40 -15.33
C TYR A 35 -4.28 -5.03 -16.48
N ARG A 36 -4.91 -5.91 -17.28
CA ARG A 36 -4.27 -6.51 -18.47
C ARG A 36 -3.96 -5.48 -19.54
N SER A 37 -4.86 -4.53 -19.77
CA SER A 37 -4.63 -3.45 -20.73
C SER A 37 -3.40 -2.63 -20.32
N CYS A 38 -3.29 -2.25 -19.05
CA CYS A 38 -2.15 -1.51 -18.53
C CYS A 38 -0.84 -2.30 -18.69
N ALA A 39 -0.86 -3.59 -18.35
CA ALA A 39 0.31 -4.47 -18.52
C ALA A 39 0.74 -4.58 -19.99
N THR A 40 -0.20 -4.75 -20.91
CA THR A 40 0.05 -4.79 -22.35
C THR A 40 0.62 -3.48 -22.86
N THR A 41 0.08 -2.33 -22.45
CA THR A 41 0.63 -1.01 -22.84
C THR A 41 2.07 -0.85 -22.34
N ILE A 42 2.40 -1.34 -21.14
CA ILE A 42 3.77 -1.30 -20.63
C ILE A 42 4.71 -2.13 -21.52
N THR A 43 4.33 -3.35 -21.87
CA THR A 43 5.19 -4.29 -22.60
C THR A 43 5.25 -4.03 -24.10
N ALA A 44 4.16 -3.60 -24.72
CA ALA A 44 4.05 -3.39 -26.16
C ALA A 44 4.45 -1.98 -26.59
N ASP A 45 4.19 -0.95 -25.77
CA ASP A 45 4.37 0.45 -26.18
C ASP A 45 5.47 1.15 -25.37
N VAL A 46 5.35 1.17 -24.05
CA VAL A 46 6.24 1.97 -23.17
C VAL A 46 7.67 1.45 -23.23
N ILE A 47 7.84 0.15 -23.08
CA ILE A 47 9.16 -0.49 -23.10
C ILE A 47 9.84 -0.30 -24.47
N PRO A 48 9.24 -0.69 -25.62
CA PRO A 48 9.89 -0.56 -26.92
C PRO A 48 10.08 0.90 -27.33
N GLY A 49 9.11 1.77 -27.04
CA GLY A 49 9.21 3.20 -27.34
C GLY A 49 10.35 3.88 -26.60
N THR A 50 10.50 3.58 -25.31
CA THR A 50 11.59 4.15 -24.50
C THR A 50 12.95 3.56 -24.90
N GLN A 51 13.02 2.25 -25.19
CA GLN A 51 14.21 1.61 -25.75
C GLN A 51 14.64 2.27 -27.06
N GLY A 52 13.69 2.59 -27.94
CA GLY A 52 13.94 3.32 -29.18
C GLY A 52 14.50 4.74 -28.94
N ALA A 53 13.89 5.49 -28.02
CA ALA A 53 14.33 6.84 -27.66
C ALA A 53 15.74 6.86 -27.04
N VAL A 54 16.04 5.93 -26.14
CA VAL A 54 17.38 5.79 -25.53
C VAL A 54 18.41 5.42 -26.58
N ARG A 55 18.11 4.47 -27.48
CA ARG A 55 19.01 4.12 -28.60
C ARG A 55 19.24 5.29 -29.55
N PHE A 56 18.20 6.05 -29.87
CA PHE A 56 18.31 7.26 -30.70
C PHE A 56 19.22 8.30 -30.04
N ALA A 57 19.02 8.56 -28.74
CA ALA A 57 19.88 9.47 -27.99
C ALA A 57 21.34 8.98 -27.92
N ALA A 58 21.58 7.67 -27.83
CA ALA A 58 22.93 7.11 -27.76
C ALA A 58 23.64 6.97 -29.12
N ALA A 59 22.91 7.02 -30.25
CA ALA A 59 23.49 6.73 -31.57
C ALA A 59 24.55 7.76 -32.01
N ASP A 60 24.30 9.04 -31.74
CA ASP A 60 25.16 10.15 -32.18
C ASP A 60 25.72 10.98 -31.00
N ASN A 61 25.49 10.57 -29.75
CA ASN A 61 26.00 11.24 -28.56
C ASN A 61 26.96 10.33 -27.79
N ALA A 62 28.01 10.91 -27.20
CA ALA A 62 29.00 10.20 -26.40
C ALA A 62 29.35 11.00 -25.14
N GLY A 63 29.72 10.31 -24.06
CA GLY A 63 30.15 10.91 -22.79
C GLY A 63 29.49 10.26 -21.58
N ASP A 64 30.03 10.57 -20.39
CA ASP A 64 29.62 9.98 -19.10
C ASP A 64 28.09 9.98 -18.87
N ASP A 65 27.39 11.02 -19.33
CA ASP A 65 25.95 11.18 -19.15
C ASP A 65 25.13 10.23 -20.05
N VAL A 66 25.58 9.98 -21.29
CA VAL A 66 24.94 9.06 -22.24
C VAL A 66 25.16 7.61 -21.80
N ASP A 67 26.35 7.31 -21.30
CA ASP A 67 26.68 6.00 -20.72
C ASP A 67 25.84 5.72 -19.47
N ALA A 68 25.67 6.74 -18.60
CA ALA A 68 24.81 6.64 -17.42
C ALA A 68 23.34 6.43 -17.77
N LEU A 69 22.81 7.14 -18.77
CA LEU A 69 21.45 6.96 -19.27
C LEU A 69 21.23 5.54 -19.82
N THR A 70 22.17 5.05 -20.64
CA THR A 70 22.11 3.72 -21.25
C THR A 70 22.18 2.62 -20.19
N ALA A 71 23.07 2.77 -19.20
CA ALA A 71 23.18 1.84 -18.08
C ALA A 71 21.93 1.84 -17.19
N PHE A 72 21.39 3.02 -16.88
CA PHE A 72 20.14 3.17 -16.13
C PHE A 72 18.99 2.44 -16.83
N TRP A 73 18.83 2.66 -18.13
CA TRP A 73 17.75 2.04 -18.90
C TRP A 73 17.95 0.52 -19.02
N ALA A 74 19.18 0.06 -19.21
CA ALA A 74 19.51 -1.36 -19.23
C ALA A 74 19.15 -2.07 -17.91
N ASP A 75 19.36 -1.41 -16.76
CA ASP A 75 18.94 -1.93 -15.45
C ASP A 75 17.41 -1.92 -15.27
N TYR A 76 16.72 -0.95 -15.87
CA TYR A 76 15.28 -0.79 -15.74
C TYR A 76 14.47 -1.76 -16.62
N HIS A 77 15.04 -2.18 -17.75
CA HIS A 77 14.36 -2.97 -18.78
C HIS A 77 14.95 -4.39 -19.03
N ARG A 78 16.19 -4.69 -18.61
CA ARG A 78 16.96 -5.92 -18.95
C ARG A 78 16.14 -7.09 -19.52
N GLU A 79 16.30 -7.33 -20.83
CA GLU A 79 15.61 -8.43 -21.55
C GLU A 79 15.95 -9.80 -20.93
N GLY A 80 14.94 -10.67 -20.81
CA GLY A 80 15.11 -12.06 -20.33
C GLY A 80 15.26 -12.22 -18.82
N ASP A 81 15.27 -11.12 -18.05
CA ASP A 81 15.31 -11.17 -16.59
C ASP A 81 14.01 -10.61 -16.01
N ASP A 82 13.22 -11.51 -15.41
CA ASP A 82 12.01 -11.20 -14.67
C ASP A 82 12.22 -10.18 -13.54
N SER A 83 13.47 -9.83 -13.19
CA SER A 83 13.80 -8.86 -12.14
C SER A 83 13.69 -7.38 -12.55
N ALA A 84 13.54 -7.06 -13.84
CA ALA A 84 13.42 -5.68 -14.32
C ALA A 84 12.12 -5.00 -13.86
N HIS A 85 12.18 -3.73 -13.44
CA HIS A 85 11.08 -3.04 -12.75
C HIS A 85 9.78 -2.99 -13.57
N LEU A 86 9.85 -2.69 -14.88
CA LEU A 86 8.66 -2.58 -15.74
C LEU A 86 8.06 -3.95 -16.10
N SER A 87 8.90 -4.92 -16.46
CA SER A 87 8.46 -6.28 -16.74
C SER A 87 7.86 -6.95 -15.50
N SER A 88 8.46 -6.70 -14.33
CA SER A 88 7.95 -7.14 -13.03
C SER A 88 6.61 -6.48 -12.68
N LEU A 89 6.45 -5.18 -12.99
CA LEU A 89 5.19 -4.47 -12.83
C LEU A 89 4.11 -5.06 -13.74
N ALA A 90 4.38 -5.23 -15.04
CA ALA A 90 3.44 -5.85 -15.98
C ALA A 90 3.01 -7.26 -15.53
N THR A 91 3.96 -8.07 -15.06
CA THR A 91 3.67 -9.40 -14.48
C THR A 91 2.75 -9.29 -13.26
N THR A 92 2.99 -8.31 -12.39
CA THR A 92 2.17 -8.10 -11.17
C THR A 92 0.75 -7.68 -11.53
N LEU A 93 0.59 -6.81 -12.55
CA LEU A 93 -0.70 -6.40 -13.08
C LEU A 93 -1.46 -7.61 -13.67
N HIS A 94 -0.80 -8.51 -14.39
CA HIS A 94 -1.41 -9.76 -14.84
C HIS A 94 -1.87 -10.64 -13.66
N ALA A 95 -1.06 -10.80 -12.63
CA ALA A 95 -1.44 -11.58 -11.45
C ALA A 95 -2.65 -10.96 -10.71
N LEU A 96 -2.73 -9.63 -10.65
CA LEU A 96 -3.89 -8.92 -10.10
C LEU A 96 -5.14 -9.13 -10.97
N ALA A 97 -4.99 -9.12 -12.29
CA ALA A 97 -6.09 -9.41 -13.22
C ALA A 97 -6.64 -10.82 -13.03
N ASP A 98 -5.76 -11.83 -12.96
CA ASP A 98 -6.16 -13.23 -12.75
C ASP A 98 -6.84 -13.43 -11.40
N THR A 99 -6.45 -12.65 -10.38
CA THR A 99 -7.10 -12.64 -9.07
C THR A 99 -8.54 -12.11 -9.17
N HIS A 100 -8.76 -11.02 -9.91
CA HIS A 100 -10.09 -10.45 -10.11
C HIS A 100 -11.00 -11.39 -10.90
N ASP A 101 -10.49 -12.08 -11.93
CA ASP A 101 -11.27 -13.06 -12.70
C ASP A 101 -11.63 -14.30 -11.88
N GLY A 102 -10.69 -14.79 -11.06
CA GLY A 102 -10.98 -15.87 -10.12
C GLY A 102 -12.07 -15.48 -9.13
N PHE A 103 -12.02 -14.24 -8.61
CA PHE A 103 -13.05 -13.74 -7.71
C PHE A 103 -14.42 -13.61 -8.40
N ALA A 104 -14.46 -13.04 -9.61
CA ALA A 104 -15.69 -12.95 -10.41
C ALA A 104 -16.31 -14.33 -10.64
N THR A 105 -15.49 -15.32 -10.99
CA THR A 105 -15.95 -16.71 -11.22
C THR A 105 -16.54 -17.34 -9.95
N LEU A 106 -15.90 -17.14 -8.79
CA LEU A 106 -16.40 -17.67 -7.52
C LEU A 106 -17.73 -17.04 -7.11
N VAL A 107 -17.87 -15.71 -7.25
CA VAL A 107 -19.12 -15.00 -6.92
C VAL A 107 -20.24 -15.47 -7.85
N GLU A 108 -19.98 -15.59 -9.16
CA GLU A 108 -20.97 -16.06 -10.13
C GLU A 108 -21.46 -17.48 -9.82
N ILE A 109 -20.54 -18.39 -9.48
CA ILE A 109 -20.88 -19.76 -9.07
C ILE A 109 -21.75 -19.73 -7.81
N LEU A 110 -21.39 -18.93 -6.80
CA LEU A 110 -22.17 -18.83 -5.57
C LEU A 110 -23.59 -18.33 -5.85
N LYS A 111 -23.74 -17.25 -6.64
CA LYS A 111 -25.07 -16.72 -6.98
C LYS A 111 -25.92 -17.74 -7.74
N LYS A 112 -25.33 -18.47 -8.69
CA LYS A 112 -26.04 -19.56 -9.41
C LYS A 112 -26.49 -20.68 -8.46
N VAL A 113 -25.63 -21.12 -7.54
CA VAL A 113 -25.98 -22.14 -6.54
C VAL A 113 -27.12 -21.66 -5.63
N LEU A 114 -27.09 -20.40 -5.22
CA LEU A 114 -28.13 -19.79 -4.40
C LEU A 114 -29.47 -19.66 -5.16
N ILE A 115 -29.45 -19.30 -6.44
CA ILE A 115 -30.64 -19.29 -7.31
C ILE A 115 -31.24 -20.69 -7.41
N VAL A 116 -30.41 -21.73 -7.64
CA VAL A 116 -30.90 -23.12 -7.70
C VAL A 116 -31.53 -23.54 -6.37
N ALA A 117 -30.89 -23.23 -5.24
CA ALA A 117 -31.43 -23.53 -3.91
C ALA A 117 -32.77 -22.83 -3.65
N ALA A 118 -32.90 -21.55 -4.05
CA ALA A 118 -34.16 -20.81 -3.96
C ALA A 118 -35.23 -21.40 -4.89
N GLY A 119 -34.86 -21.84 -6.09
CA GLY A 119 -35.75 -22.53 -7.03
C GLY A 119 -36.33 -23.83 -6.46
N ILE A 120 -35.50 -24.63 -5.77
CA ILE A 120 -35.96 -25.84 -5.07
C ILE A 120 -36.97 -25.49 -3.99
N VAL A 121 -36.68 -24.47 -3.17
CA VAL A 121 -37.63 -24.00 -2.13
C VAL A 121 -38.93 -23.50 -2.75
N ALA A 122 -38.87 -22.71 -3.82
CA ALA A 122 -40.04 -22.22 -4.53
C ALA A 122 -40.91 -23.38 -5.07
N ALA A 123 -40.30 -24.41 -5.65
CA ALA A 123 -41.00 -25.59 -6.14
C ALA A 123 -41.66 -26.38 -5.01
N ILE A 124 -40.99 -26.55 -3.86
CA ILE A 124 -41.55 -27.21 -2.67
C ILE A 124 -42.75 -26.44 -2.13
N LEU A 125 -42.65 -25.10 -2.07
CA LEU A 125 -43.76 -24.26 -1.60
C LEU A 125 -44.96 -24.32 -2.55
N ALA A 126 -44.72 -24.27 -3.87
CA ALA A 126 -45.78 -24.42 -4.87
C ALA A 126 -46.48 -25.78 -4.75
N TRP A 127 -45.71 -26.86 -4.56
CA TRP A 127 -46.25 -28.19 -4.27
C TRP A 127 -47.03 -28.24 -2.96
N ALA A 128 -46.54 -27.63 -1.89
CA ALA A 128 -47.22 -27.60 -0.60
C ALA A 128 -48.54 -26.84 -0.66
N VAL A 129 -48.60 -25.71 -1.39
CA VAL A 129 -49.84 -24.97 -1.64
C VAL A 129 -50.82 -25.83 -2.46
N ALA A 130 -50.36 -26.44 -3.54
CA ALA A 130 -51.20 -27.31 -4.38
C ALA A 130 -51.73 -28.54 -3.61
N ALA A 131 -50.89 -29.17 -2.78
CA ALA A 131 -51.25 -30.35 -1.99
C ALA A 131 -51.99 -30.02 -0.69
N SER A 132 -52.01 -28.75 -0.25
CA SER A 132 -52.59 -28.33 1.03
C SER A 132 -54.09 -28.63 1.15
N ALA A 133 -54.83 -28.55 0.04
CA ALA A 133 -56.25 -28.86 -0.02
C ALA A 133 -56.56 -30.37 0.16
N PHE A 134 -55.57 -31.25 -0.09
CA PHE A 134 -55.77 -32.71 -0.09
C PHE A 134 -55.10 -33.43 1.08
N THR A 135 -54.15 -32.78 1.77
CA THR A 135 -53.22 -33.45 2.72
C THR A 135 -53.32 -32.97 4.18
N PHE A 136 -54.32 -32.16 4.52
CA PHE A 136 -54.61 -31.69 5.90
C PHE A 136 -53.36 -31.23 6.69
N GLY A 137 -52.42 -30.53 6.03
CA GLY A 137 -51.24 -29.95 6.67
C GLY A 137 -49.99 -30.85 6.75
N MET A 138 -50.04 -32.14 6.38
CA MET A 138 -48.84 -33.00 6.34
C MET A 138 -47.82 -32.55 5.27
N ALA A 139 -48.28 -32.05 4.12
CA ALA A 139 -47.42 -31.46 3.11
C ALA A 139 -46.66 -30.23 3.63
N ALA A 140 -47.25 -29.47 4.57
CA ALA A 140 -46.60 -28.32 5.19
C ALA A 140 -45.47 -28.76 6.15
N VAL A 141 -45.58 -29.93 6.80
CA VAL A 141 -44.50 -30.47 7.65
C VAL A 141 -43.31 -30.94 6.81
N GLN A 142 -43.56 -31.66 5.71
CA GLN A 142 -42.51 -32.07 4.77
C GLN A 142 -41.85 -30.87 4.07
N ALA A 143 -42.64 -29.83 3.75
CA ALA A 143 -42.10 -28.60 3.22
C ALA A 143 -41.17 -27.90 4.23
N ARG A 144 -41.54 -27.85 5.52
CA ARG A 144 -40.69 -27.25 6.57
C ARG A 144 -39.36 -27.99 6.74
N THR A 145 -39.34 -29.33 6.69
CA THR A 145 -38.09 -30.11 6.81
C THR A 145 -37.19 -29.92 5.59
N ALA A 146 -37.76 -29.90 4.39
CA ALA A 146 -37.01 -29.66 3.16
C ALA A 146 -36.46 -28.21 3.07
N VAL A 147 -37.24 -27.21 3.48
CA VAL A 147 -36.79 -25.81 3.57
C VAL A 147 -35.64 -25.67 4.58
N PHE A 148 -35.72 -26.34 5.74
CA PHE A 148 -34.63 -26.36 6.70
C PHE A 148 -33.36 -26.98 6.12
N GLY A 149 -33.48 -28.08 5.36
CA GLY A 149 -32.36 -28.69 4.63
C GLY A 149 -31.71 -27.73 3.63
N SER A 150 -32.51 -27.05 2.80
CA SER A 150 -32.02 -26.05 1.85
C SER A 150 -31.34 -24.85 2.52
N ARG A 151 -31.85 -24.42 3.68
CA ARG A 151 -31.20 -23.38 4.50
C ARG A 151 -29.83 -23.81 5.00
N VAL A 152 -29.71 -25.02 5.57
CA VAL A 152 -28.41 -25.54 6.02
C VAL A 152 -27.44 -25.69 4.84
N PHE A 153 -27.93 -26.15 3.69
CA PHE A 153 -27.13 -26.21 2.47
C PHE A 153 -26.64 -24.83 2.02
N ALA A 154 -27.53 -23.83 1.93
CA ALA A 154 -27.17 -22.48 1.54
C ALA A 154 -26.15 -21.85 2.50
N GLN A 155 -26.33 -22.02 3.81
CA GLN A 155 -25.37 -21.58 4.83
C GLN A 155 -24.00 -22.25 4.64
N ARG A 156 -23.97 -23.56 4.37
CA ARG A 156 -22.73 -24.28 4.07
C ARG A 156 -22.08 -23.81 2.77
N ALA A 157 -22.85 -23.57 1.72
CA ALA A 157 -22.32 -23.06 0.45
C ALA A 157 -21.65 -21.69 0.63
N VAL A 158 -22.29 -20.77 1.35
CA VAL A 158 -21.70 -19.46 1.69
C VAL A 158 -20.45 -19.61 2.56
N ALA A 159 -20.46 -20.53 3.54
CA ALA A 159 -19.29 -20.78 4.39
C ALA A 159 -18.11 -21.38 3.60
N VAL A 160 -18.37 -22.30 2.68
CA VAL A 160 -17.37 -22.89 1.78
C VAL A 160 -16.81 -21.81 0.86
N PHE A 161 -17.66 -20.98 0.27
CA PHE A 161 -17.24 -19.85 -0.54
C PHE A 161 -16.30 -18.92 0.23
N ARG A 162 -16.66 -18.50 1.45
CA ARG A 162 -15.78 -17.66 2.29
C ARG A 162 -14.42 -18.32 2.55
N ARG A 163 -14.38 -19.64 2.74
CA ARG A 163 -13.13 -20.41 2.89
C ARG A 163 -12.32 -20.49 1.60
N GLU A 164 -12.99 -20.70 0.46
CA GLU A 164 -12.34 -20.72 -0.85
C GLU A 164 -11.76 -19.36 -1.20
N LEU A 165 -12.47 -18.26 -0.91
CA LEU A 165 -11.94 -16.91 -1.04
C LEU A 165 -10.65 -16.74 -0.26
N GLY A 166 -10.67 -17.06 1.04
CA GLY A 166 -9.47 -16.97 1.88
C GLY A 166 -8.30 -17.76 1.31
N ARG A 167 -8.54 -18.99 0.85
CA ARG A 167 -7.53 -19.86 0.23
C ARG A 167 -7.03 -19.33 -1.12
N PHE A 168 -7.92 -18.76 -1.92
CA PHE A 168 -7.59 -18.17 -3.22
C PHE A 168 -6.70 -16.93 -3.03
N PHE A 169 -7.11 -15.99 -2.17
CA PHE A 169 -6.29 -14.81 -1.85
C PHE A 169 -4.94 -15.22 -1.22
N SER A 170 -4.92 -16.14 -0.26
CA SER A 170 -3.67 -16.57 0.37
C SER A 170 -2.71 -17.27 -0.59
N ARG A 171 -3.22 -17.92 -1.65
CA ARG A 171 -2.39 -18.66 -2.61
C ARG A 171 -1.96 -17.79 -3.79
N THR A 172 -2.91 -17.09 -4.40
CA THR A 172 -2.70 -16.32 -5.63
C THR A 172 -2.06 -14.98 -5.31
N LEU A 173 -2.61 -14.22 -4.36
CA LEU A 173 -2.09 -12.91 -3.97
C LEU A 173 -0.73 -13.05 -3.26
N ALA A 174 -0.60 -13.98 -2.30
CA ALA A 174 0.65 -14.08 -1.53
C ALA A 174 1.82 -14.61 -2.37
N ARG A 175 1.59 -15.54 -3.31
CA ARG A 175 2.67 -16.04 -4.18
C ARG A 175 2.98 -15.08 -5.32
N GLY A 176 1.96 -14.52 -5.96
CA GLY A 176 2.11 -13.64 -7.12
C GLY A 176 2.59 -12.24 -6.74
N VAL A 177 1.94 -11.61 -5.76
CA VAL A 177 2.17 -10.20 -5.43
C VAL A 177 3.27 -10.05 -4.39
N ALA A 178 3.24 -10.81 -3.28
CA ALA A 178 4.18 -10.56 -2.17
C ALA A 178 5.63 -10.94 -2.49
N ALA A 179 5.86 -12.02 -3.25
CA ALA A 179 7.20 -12.41 -3.69
C ALA A 179 7.75 -11.45 -4.77
N ARG A 180 6.87 -10.76 -5.50
CA ARG A 180 7.24 -9.86 -6.59
C ARG A 180 7.42 -8.42 -6.10
N LEU A 181 6.54 -7.93 -5.22
CA LEU A 181 6.73 -6.69 -4.48
C LEU A 181 8.02 -6.73 -3.66
N ARG A 182 8.31 -7.85 -2.97
CA ARG A 182 9.61 -8.02 -2.31
C ARG A 182 10.77 -7.92 -3.29
N ARG A 183 10.63 -8.43 -4.52
CA ARG A 183 11.66 -8.29 -5.57
C ARG A 183 11.75 -6.86 -6.11
N ILE A 184 10.66 -6.12 -6.25
CA ILE A 184 10.67 -4.70 -6.65
C ILE A 184 11.30 -3.84 -5.54
N LEU A 185 10.98 -4.14 -4.28
CA LEU A 185 11.53 -3.45 -3.10
C LEU A 185 13.00 -3.82 -2.85
N ALA A 186 13.40 -5.05 -3.19
CA ALA A 186 14.78 -5.52 -3.08
C ALA A 186 15.62 -5.24 -4.34
N ALA A 187 14.98 -4.98 -5.48
CA ALA A 187 15.65 -4.51 -6.67
C ALA A 187 16.33 -3.19 -6.29
N LYS A 188 17.66 -3.19 -6.41
CA LYS A 188 18.50 -2.04 -6.13
C LYS A 188 17.88 -0.87 -6.90
N PRO A 189 17.51 0.24 -6.25
CA PRO A 189 16.99 1.40 -6.97
C PRO A 189 18.00 1.67 -8.10
N PRO A 190 17.53 1.80 -9.35
CA PRO A 190 18.43 1.97 -10.50
C PRO A 190 19.38 3.06 -10.08
N SER A 191 20.70 2.75 -10.10
CA SER A 191 21.72 3.58 -9.45
C SER A 191 21.35 5.00 -9.79
N GLN A 192 20.76 5.72 -8.82
CA GLN A 192 20.13 7.01 -9.11
C GLN A 192 21.17 7.70 -9.92
N LEU A 193 20.80 8.14 -11.13
CA LEU A 193 21.64 9.02 -11.93
C LEU A 193 22.32 9.88 -10.88
N ARG A 194 23.60 9.59 -10.60
CA ARG A 194 24.44 10.52 -9.88
C ARG A 194 24.63 11.51 -10.99
N MET A 195 23.59 12.28 -11.28
CA MET A 195 23.67 13.58 -11.88
C MET A 195 24.74 14.20 -11.02
N ARG A 196 25.96 14.17 -11.53
CA ARG A 196 27.05 15.00 -11.07
C ARG A 196 26.68 16.42 -11.53
N PHE A 197 25.49 16.89 -11.17
CA PHE A 197 25.28 18.30 -10.95
C PHE A 197 26.19 18.63 -9.76
N GLY A 198 27.16 19.49 -10.01
CA GLY A 198 28.34 19.67 -9.17
C GLY A 198 28.04 19.82 -7.68
N GLY A 199 28.89 19.18 -6.87
CA GLY A 199 28.88 19.25 -5.41
C GLY A 199 28.20 18.05 -4.74
N ARG A 200 28.83 17.46 -3.71
CA ARG A 200 28.12 16.57 -2.79
C ARG A 200 26.97 17.38 -2.18
N PRO A 201 25.71 16.92 -2.20
CA PRO A 201 24.61 17.64 -1.58
C PRO A 201 24.95 17.93 -0.11
N ASP A 202 24.78 19.19 0.31
CA ASP A 202 25.09 19.65 1.66
C ASP A 202 24.29 18.82 2.68
N PRO A 203 24.93 17.98 3.51
CA PRO A 203 24.21 17.12 4.45
C PRO A 203 23.48 17.90 5.55
N LEU A 204 23.85 19.17 5.75
CA LEU A 204 23.23 20.10 6.70
C LEU A 204 22.29 21.08 6.00
N ARG A 205 21.87 20.82 4.76
CA ARG A 205 20.98 21.72 4.00
C ARG A 205 19.69 22.05 4.76
N ALA A 206 19.17 21.08 5.50
CA ALA A 206 17.96 21.21 6.30
C ALA A 206 18.21 21.69 7.74
N ALA A 207 19.47 21.77 8.20
CA ALA A 207 19.81 21.91 9.60
C ALA A 207 19.43 23.27 10.18
N ALA A 208 18.71 23.27 11.30
CA ALA A 208 18.53 24.46 12.13
C ALA A 208 19.84 24.87 12.82
N ASN A 209 20.68 23.89 13.19
CA ASN A 209 22.02 24.08 13.71
C ASN A 209 23.07 23.48 12.76
N ARG A 210 23.80 24.35 12.06
CA ARG A 210 24.81 23.95 11.07
C ARG A 210 26.19 23.62 11.67
N ASN A 211 26.36 23.69 12.99
CA ASN A 211 27.65 23.44 13.66
C ASN A 211 27.91 21.96 13.97
N VAL A 212 27.07 21.05 13.47
CA VAL A 212 27.24 19.60 13.67
C VAL A 212 28.39 19.06 12.83
N ASN A 213 29.30 18.33 13.46
CA ASN A 213 30.42 17.68 12.77
C ASN A 213 29.94 16.41 12.04
N VAL A 214 29.45 16.58 10.81
CA VAL A 214 28.93 15.48 9.98
C VAL A 214 29.95 14.36 9.75
N LYS A 215 31.25 14.69 9.71
CA LYS A 215 32.31 13.69 9.50
C LYS A 215 32.53 12.79 10.71
N ALA A 216 32.07 13.20 11.89
CA ALA A 216 32.16 12.43 13.14
C ALA A 216 30.92 11.55 13.39
N ILE A 217 29.97 11.49 12.44
CA ILE A 217 28.78 10.65 12.59
C ILE A 217 29.18 9.17 12.53
N THR A 218 28.76 8.41 13.54
CA THR A 218 29.01 6.98 13.66
C THR A 218 27.72 6.18 13.82
N PRO A 219 27.56 5.04 13.13
CA PRO A 219 28.39 4.56 12.01
C PRO A 219 28.26 5.48 10.78
N ALA A 220 29.04 5.19 9.74
CA ALA A 220 29.05 6.01 8.52
C ALA A 220 27.63 6.15 7.93
N PRO A 221 27.10 7.38 7.81
CA PRO A 221 25.69 7.57 7.48
C PRO A 221 25.38 7.28 6.01
N VAL A 222 24.25 6.61 5.79
CA VAL A 222 23.60 6.53 4.49
C VAL A 222 22.58 7.65 4.39
N TRP A 223 22.84 8.61 3.50
CA TRP A 223 21.99 9.78 3.32
C TRP A 223 20.75 9.44 2.51
N ARG A 224 19.59 9.90 2.99
CA ARG A 224 18.33 9.83 2.27
C ARG A 224 18.39 10.70 1.00
N THR A 225 17.92 10.13 -0.10
CA THR A 225 17.85 10.82 -1.40
C THR A 225 16.42 11.02 -1.91
N ASP A 226 15.41 10.42 -1.28
CA ASP A 226 14.02 10.69 -1.56
C ASP A 226 13.59 12.10 -1.09
N ARG A 227 12.45 12.59 -1.62
CA ARG A 227 11.82 13.86 -1.23
C ARG A 227 10.44 13.64 -0.60
N LEU A 228 10.26 12.51 0.08
CA LEU A 228 9.01 12.23 0.79
C LEU A 228 8.79 13.25 1.91
N ILE A 229 7.53 13.65 2.12
CA ILE A 229 7.12 14.39 3.31
C ILE A 229 7.23 13.43 4.50
N LEU A 230 8.03 13.84 5.48
CA LEU A 230 8.24 13.09 6.71
C LEU A 230 7.31 13.60 7.80
N ARG A 231 7.12 12.77 8.83
CA ARG A 231 6.31 13.10 10.00
C ARG A 231 7.17 13.18 11.25
N ARG A 232 6.79 14.06 12.18
CA ARG A 232 7.36 14.10 13.54
C ARG A 232 6.26 14.31 14.56
N ALA A 233 6.23 13.44 15.57
CA ALA A 233 5.43 13.64 16.77
C ALA A 233 6.21 14.50 17.77
N ASP A 234 5.61 15.56 18.30
CA ASP A 234 6.24 16.47 19.26
C ASP A 234 5.19 17.14 20.16
N ASP A 235 5.55 17.51 21.39
CA ASP A 235 4.62 18.15 22.34
C ASP A 235 4.64 19.68 22.29
N ARG A 236 5.69 20.26 21.70
CA ARG A 236 5.85 21.71 21.54
C ARG A 236 4.76 22.28 20.65
N HIS A 237 4.33 23.50 20.94
CA HIS A 237 3.30 24.16 20.15
C HIS A 237 3.83 24.59 18.76
N PRO A 238 3.00 24.65 17.70
CA PRO A 238 3.39 25.20 16.40
C PRO A 238 4.09 26.57 16.47
N ASP A 239 3.65 27.47 17.36
CA ASP A 239 4.27 28.80 17.54
C ASP A 239 5.72 28.74 18.03
N GLU A 240 6.07 27.70 18.77
CA GLU A 240 7.45 27.47 19.25
C GLU A 240 8.35 26.86 18.16
N VAL A 241 7.74 26.19 17.16
CA VAL A 241 8.46 25.34 16.20
C VAL A 241 8.55 25.98 14.82
N PHE A 242 7.51 26.66 14.33
CA PHE A 242 7.41 27.12 12.95
C PHE A 242 8.49 28.14 12.55
N GLY A 243 8.88 29.02 13.46
CA GLY A 243 9.97 29.97 13.27
C GLY A 243 11.35 29.31 13.34
N PRO A 244 11.79 28.87 14.54
CA PRO A 244 13.15 28.38 14.75
C PRO A 244 13.39 26.98 14.17
N GLY A 245 12.35 26.17 14.01
CA GLY A 245 12.46 24.78 13.64
C GLY A 245 12.85 23.87 14.80
N PHE A 246 13.07 22.60 14.46
CA PHE A 246 13.50 21.59 15.41
C PHE A 246 15.01 21.61 15.58
N HIS A 247 15.46 22.02 16.75
CA HIS A 247 16.87 21.98 17.13
C HIS A 247 17.24 20.64 17.80
N PRO A 248 18.45 20.12 17.55
CA PRO A 248 18.97 18.97 18.28
C PRO A 248 19.29 19.37 19.74
N ARG A 249 19.18 18.40 20.66
CA ARG A 249 19.44 18.66 22.08
C ARG A 249 20.92 18.74 22.42
N ARG A 250 21.75 17.95 21.73
CA ARG A 250 23.19 17.84 21.99
C ARG A 250 24.00 17.78 20.68
N PRO A 251 24.29 18.93 20.05
CA PRO A 251 24.93 19.00 18.72
C PRO A 251 26.31 18.32 18.61
N ASP A 252 27.00 18.10 19.73
CA ASP A 252 28.29 17.42 19.83
C ASP A 252 28.19 15.89 19.82
N ASN A 253 27.04 15.32 20.20
CA ASN A 253 26.85 13.87 20.21
C ASN A 253 26.37 13.36 18.84
N THR A 254 27.32 12.94 18.00
CA THR A 254 27.09 12.47 16.64
C THR A 254 26.98 10.95 16.51
N ASP A 255 26.83 10.21 17.62
CA ASP A 255 26.69 8.75 17.59
C ASP A 255 25.22 8.32 17.44
N LEU A 256 24.92 7.63 16.33
CA LEU A 256 23.56 7.16 16.00
C LEU A 256 23.11 6.02 16.92
N GLU A 257 24.02 5.20 17.44
CA GLU A 257 23.65 4.17 18.40
C GLU A 257 23.17 4.77 19.73
N SER A 258 23.86 5.79 20.23
CA SER A 258 23.46 6.58 21.40
C SER A 258 22.10 7.25 21.16
N HIS A 259 21.89 7.80 19.97
CA HIS A 259 20.60 8.37 19.58
C HIS A 259 19.45 7.34 19.63
N LEU A 260 19.69 6.12 19.14
CA LEU A 260 18.70 5.02 19.19
C LEU A 260 18.43 4.51 20.61
N ARG A 261 19.33 4.78 21.56
CA ARG A 261 19.11 4.58 23.00
C ARG A 261 18.36 5.74 23.66
N PHE A 262 17.83 6.67 22.87
CA PHE A 262 17.13 7.88 23.31
C PHE A 262 18.00 8.86 24.13
N GLU A 263 19.32 8.79 23.96
CA GLU A 263 20.22 9.78 24.53
C GLU A 263 20.13 11.10 23.75
N GLU A 264 20.40 12.22 24.43
CA GLU A 264 20.43 13.52 23.76
C GLU A 264 21.54 13.56 22.71
N SER A 265 21.17 13.91 21.48
CA SER A 265 22.04 13.77 20.32
C SER A 265 22.01 15.00 19.40
N ALA A 266 22.88 14.96 18.39
CA ALA A 266 22.94 15.93 17.32
C ALA A 266 21.80 15.79 16.30
N PHE A 267 20.88 14.85 16.52
CA PHE A 267 19.86 14.46 15.57
C PHE A 267 18.46 14.86 16.02
N VAL A 268 17.62 15.21 15.04
CA VAL A 268 16.16 15.27 15.21
C VAL A 268 15.55 14.13 14.42
N SER A 269 14.83 13.26 15.13
CA SER A 269 14.11 12.13 14.54
C SER A 269 12.87 12.58 13.79
N THR A 270 12.64 11.94 12.65
CA THR A 270 11.42 12.02 11.84
C THR A 270 11.14 10.63 11.27
N THR A 271 9.96 10.40 10.70
CA THR A 271 9.58 9.09 10.16
C THR A 271 8.88 9.20 8.81
N ARG A 272 8.98 8.13 8.00
CA ARG A 272 8.17 7.93 6.79
C ARG A 272 6.78 7.37 7.06
N LEU A 273 6.48 6.94 8.29
CA LEU A 273 5.16 6.48 8.65
C LEU A 273 4.14 7.60 8.45
N SER A 274 2.98 7.26 7.90
CA SER A 274 1.89 8.22 7.69
C SER A 274 1.31 8.71 9.02
N ASN A 275 1.28 7.85 10.04
CA ASN A 275 0.78 8.17 11.38
C ASN A 275 1.69 7.57 12.48
N PRO A 276 2.71 8.30 12.97
CA PRO A 276 3.50 7.85 14.12
C PRO A 276 2.77 7.89 15.47
N MET A 277 1.59 8.52 15.55
CA MET A 277 0.88 8.67 16.84
C MET A 277 0.41 7.35 17.43
N ASP A 278 0.22 6.32 16.59
CA ASP A 278 -0.14 4.96 17.04
C ASP A 278 0.97 4.31 17.91
N ILE A 279 2.19 4.83 17.83
CA ILE A 279 3.37 4.31 18.55
C ILE A 279 3.85 5.33 19.58
N PHE A 280 3.83 6.61 19.23
CA PHE A 280 4.31 7.71 20.07
C PHE A 280 3.26 8.83 20.11
N PRO A 281 2.19 8.69 20.90
CA PRO A 281 1.16 9.72 21.02
C PRO A 281 1.77 10.95 21.67
N MET A 282 1.80 12.06 20.93
CA MET A 282 2.25 13.38 21.36
C MET A 282 1.20 14.41 20.97
N ARG A 283 1.30 15.63 21.51
CA ARG A 283 0.27 16.66 21.30
C ARG A 283 0.15 17.16 19.85
N TYR A 284 1.21 17.05 19.04
CA TYR A 284 1.22 17.54 17.66
C TYR A 284 1.93 16.61 16.69
N LEU A 285 1.34 16.45 15.49
CA LEU A 285 1.94 15.79 14.34
C LEU A 285 2.38 16.83 13.32
N TYR A 286 3.68 16.91 13.06
CA TYR A 286 4.29 17.85 12.11
C TYR A 286 4.60 17.20 10.77
N ASP A 287 4.44 17.98 9.71
CA ASP A 287 4.82 17.62 8.34
C ASP A 287 6.12 18.31 7.96
N VAL A 288 7.11 17.52 7.57
CA VAL A 288 8.46 17.98 7.28
C VAL A 288 8.78 17.68 5.81
N ASP A 289 8.90 18.73 5.00
CA ASP A 289 9.45 18.66 3.65
C ASP A 289 10.87 19.24 3.67
N ALA A 290 11.82 18.39 4.06
CA ALA A 290 13.23 18.71 4.15
C ALA A 290 14.05 17.85 3.17
N PRO A 291 15.12 18.38 2.55
CA PRO A 291 16.09 17.58 1.80
C PRO A 291 17.06 16.85 2.75
N GLY A 292 17.64 15.74 2.30
CA GLY A 292 18.65 15.00 3.07
C GLY A 292 18.07 14.29 4.30
N GLY A 293 18.87 14.22 5.37
CA GLY A 293 18.63 13.34 6.52
C GLY A 293 19.29 11.98 6.34
N ILE A 294 19.53 11.28 7.44
CA ILE A 294 20.17 9.97 7.49
C ILE A 294 19.09 8.91 7.51
N ASP A 295 19.13 7.98 6.55
CA ASP A 295 18.24 6.82 6.54
C ASP A 295 18.75 5.79 7.56
N LEU A 296 18.09 5.71 8.72
CA LEU A 296 18.56 4.85 9.81
C LEU A 296 18.43 3.36 9.47
N SER A 297 17.39 2.97 8.73
CA SER A 297 17.22 1.58 8.30
C SER A 297 18.35 1.12 7.39
N GLN A 298 18.79 1.98 6.45
CA GLN A 298 19.93 1.68 5.58
C GLN A 298 21.28 1.80 6.30
N THR A 299 21.42 2.78 7.20
CA THR A 299 22.67 3.04 7.93
C THR A 299 22.98 1.95 8.95
N MET A 300 21.97 1.51 9.68
CA MET A 300 22.12 0.55 10.79
C MET A 300 21.92 -0.91 10.35
N GLY A 301 21.27 -1.14 9.20
CA GLY A 301 21.02 -2.48 8.66
C GLY A 301 20.27 -3.38 9.65
N THR A 302 20.75 -4.61 9.84
CA THR A 302 20.14 -5.60 10.75
C THR A 302 20.29 -5.26 12.23
N ALA A 303 21.13 -4.28 12.59
CA ALA A 303 21.31 -3.85 13.98
C ALA A 303 20.13 -3.01 14.50
N LEU A 304 19.28 -2.49 13.61
CA LEU A 304 18.15 -1.64 13.99
C LEU A 304 17.00 -2.47 14.58
N ARG A 305 16.90 -2.51 15.92
CA ARG A 305 15.78 -3.16 16.64
C ARG A 305 14.42 -2.47 16.38
N THR A 306 14.44 -1.22 15.92
CA THR A 306 13.27 -0.36 15.67
C THR A 306 12.92 -0.21 14.18
N GLY A 307 13.35 -1.12 13.30
CA GLY A 307 13.23 -0.98 11.83
C GLY A 307 11.81 -0.75 11.27
N HIS A 308 10.76 -0.99 12.05
CA HIS A 308 9.37 -0.68 11.71
C HIS A 308 9.07 0.83 11.74
N GLN A 309 9.88 1.65 12.41
CA GLN A 309 9.69 3.09 12.54
C GLN A 309 10.08 3.89 11.28
N GLN A 310 10.80 3.28 10.33
CA GLN A 310 11.27 3.93 9.09
C GLN A 310 11.87 5.32 9.32
N GLU A 311 12.73 5.42 10.34
CA GLU A 311 13.22 6.68 10.86
C GLU A 311 14.23 7.35 9.92
N VAL A 312 14.14 8.68 9.85
CA VAL A 312 15.10 9.56 9.20
C VAL A 312 15.62 10.54 10.25
N ALA A 313 16.92 10.50 10.52
CA ALA A 313 17.57 11.34 11.51
C ALA A 313 18.23 12.55 10.85
N PHE A 314 17.87 13.77 11.28
CA PHE A 314 18.45 15.01 10.74
C PHE A 314 19.57 15.53 11.63
N PRO A 315 20.86 15.45 11.20
CA PRO A 315 21.95 16.08 11.93
C PRO A 315 21.78 17.60 11.88
N GLY A 316 21.88 18.24 13.04
CA GLY A 316 21.64 19.68 13.15
C GLY A 316 20.16 20.05 13.16
N GLY A 317 19.26 19.06 13.15
CA GLY A 317 17.83 19.26 13.20
C GLY A 317 17.21 19.72 11.89
N VAL A 318 16.06 20.39 11.98
CA VAL A 318 15.26 20.83 10.82
C VAL A 318 14.87 22.29 11.00
N GLU A 319 15.36 23.17 10.13
CA GLU A 319 15.02 24.59 10.12
C GLU A 319 13.52 24.79 9.83
N GLY A 320 12.90 25.79 10.47
CA GLY A 320 11.45 26.03 10.42
C GLY A 320 10.88 26.14 8.99
N ARG A 321 11.66 26.68 8.04
CA ARG A 321 11.24 26.82 6.64
C ARG A 321 10.97 25.49 5.92
N PHE A 322 11.48 24.36 6.43
CA PHE A 322 11.21 23.03 5.88
C PHE A 322 10.03 22.32 6.56
N ILE A 323 9.40 22.96 7.55
CA ILE A 323 8.21 22.44 8.24
C ILE A 323 6.98 23.00 7.53
N LYS A 324 6.14 22.14 6.97
CA LYS A 324 4.96 22.52 6.20
C LYS A 324 3.80 22.98 7.09
N GLY A 325 3.63 22.32 8.22
CA GLY A 325 2.53 22.58 9.15
C GLY A 325 2.41 21.48 10.20
N ALA A 326 1.34 21.53 10.97
CA ALA A 326 1.07 20.59 12.06
C ALA A 326 -0.42 20.31 12.23
N ARG A 327 -0.75 19.18 12.85
CA ARG A 327 -2.09 18.89 13.39
C ARG A 327 -1.99 18.68 14.91
N PRO A 328 -2.86 19.29 15.71
CA PRO A 328 -3.03 18.87 17.10
C PRO A 328 -3.62 17.46 17.13
N TYR A 329 -3.21 16.68 18.12
CA TYR A 329 -3.70 15.33 18.36
C TYR A 329 -4.20 15.21 19.79
N ASP A 330 -5.42 14.70 19.94
CA ASP A 330 -6.02 14.38 21.23
C ASP A 330 -5.87 12.88 21.48
N ALA A 331 -5.00 12.52 22.42
CA ALA A 331 -4.73 11.12 22.76
C ALA A 331 -5.89 10.46 23.54
N ALA A 332 -6.80 11.23 24.15
CA ALA A 332 -7.95 10.67 24.86
C ALA A 332 -9.05 10.20 23.89
N THR A 333 -9.18 10.89 22.76
CA THR A 333 -10.17 10.56 21.72
C THR A 333 -9.55 9.92 20.48
N GLU A 334 -8.22 9.84 20.40
CA GLU A 334 -7.44 9.36 19.26
C GLU A 334 -7.74 10.13 17.95
N THR A 335 -8.05 11.42 18.05
CA THR A 335 -8.46 12.25 16.90
C THR A 335 -7.48 13.38 16.60
N PHE A 336 -7.38 13.73 15.31
CA PHE A 336 -6.67 14.92 14.86
C PHE A 336 -7.60 16.11 14.76
N GLY A 337 -7.14 17.27 15.21
CA GLY A 337 -7.80 18.55 14.94
C GLY A 337 -7.35 19.18 13.63
N ASP A 338 -7.72 20.45 13.44
CA ASP A 338 -7.49 21.18 12.20
C ASP A 338 -6.00 21.37 11.89
N TYR A 339 -5.68 21.35 10.59
CA TYR A 339 -4.31 21.55 10.12
C TYR A 339 -3.90 23.01 10.21
N VAL A 340 -2.80 23.28 10.91
CA VAL A 340 -2.20 24.60 11.04
C VAL A 340 -1.03 24.69 10.06
N ASN A 341 -1.15 25.58 9.06
CA ASN A 341 -0.09 25.81 8.08
C ASN A 341 1.04 26.66 8.68
N ASN A 342 2.28 26.31 8.39
CA ASN A 342 3.43 27.13 8.75
C ASN A 342 3.56 28.33 7.78
N PRO A 343 3.43 29.59 8.24
CA PRO A 343 3.59 30.76 7.38
C PRO A 343 5.02 30.92 6.82
N HIS A 344 6.02 30.34 7.49
CA HIS A 344 7.43 30.40 7.11
C HIS A 344 7.86 29.29 6.14
N TYR A 345 6.96 28.38 5.75
CA TYR A 345 7.30 27.24 4.89
C TYR A 345 7.82 27.67 3.52
N ARG A 346 9.10 27.40 3.25
CA ARG A 346 9.86 27.72 2.03
C ARG A 346 10.97 26.65 1.85
N PRO A 347 10.63 25.47 1.28
CA PRO A 347 11.56 24.34 1.17
C PRO A 347 12.75 24.62 0.25
#